data_AF-A0A7Y2ULI4-F1
#
_entry.id   AF-A0A7Y2ULI4-F1
#
_cell.length_a   1.000
_cell.length_b   1.000
_cell.length_c   1.000
_cell.angle_alpha   90.00
_cell.angle_beta   90.00
_cell.angle_gamma   90.00
#
_symmetry.space_group_name_H-M   'P 1'
#
loop_
_entity.id
_entity.type
_entity.pdbx_description
1 polymer ?
#
loop_
_entity_poly.entity_id
_entity_poly.type
_entity_poly.pdbx_seq_one_letter_code
_entity_poly.pdbx_strand_id
1 'polypeptide(L)' 'MNRAQSQQMFEKACQVIPGGVNSPVRACRSVGCEPLFISSAQGARVTDVDGNEYIDFVCSWGPMIGGHAHP' A
#
# COMPACT_ATOMS: atom_id res chain seq x y z
N MET A 1 12.18 -7.86 4.76
CA MET A 1 10.77 -8.09 4.34
C MET A 1 10.78 -8.47 2.87
N ASN A 2 10.06 -9.51 2.49
CA ASN A 2 9.90 -9.91 1.09
C ASN A 2 8.90 -8.93 0.42
N ARG A 3 9.14 -8.48 -0.81
CA ARG A 3 8.26 -7.56 -1.55
C ARG A 3 8.07 -7.95 -3.02
N ALA A 4 8.38 -9.20 -3.36
CA ALA A 4 8.43 -9.66 -4.75
C ALA A 4 7.05 -9.57 -5.44
N GLN A 5 5.95 -9.84 -4.74
CA GLN A 5 4.62 -9.73 -5.31
C GLN A 5 4.23 -8.26 -5.52
N SER A 6 4.51 -7.39 -4.54
CA SER A 6 4.27 -5.95 -4.68
C SER A 6 5.01 -5.36 -5.88
N GLN A 7 6.30 -5.72 -6.07
CA GLN A 7 7.10 -5.30 -7.21
C GLN A 7 6.50 -5.78 -8.54
N GLN A 8 6.16 -7.07 -8.64
CA GLN A 8 5.56 -7.65 -9.85
C GLN A 8 4.20 -6.99 -10.19
N MET A 9 3.38 -6.68 -9.19
CA MET A 9 2.12 -5.98 -9.39
C MET A 9 2.33 -4.52 -9.81
N PHE A 10 3.33 -3.84 -9.25
CA PHE A 10 3.66 -2.46 -9.62
C PHE A 10 4.16 -2.37 -11.07
N GLU A 11 5.01 -3.30 -11.51
CA GLU A 11 5.46 -3.40 -12.90
C GLU A 11 4.28 -3.56 -13.86
N LYS A 12 3.33 -4.44 -13.54
CA LYS A 12 2.09 -4.62 -14.32
C LYS A 12 1.23 -3.36 -14.32
N ALA A 13 1.08 -2.71 -13.16
CA ALA A 13 0.28 -1.48 -13.05
C ALA A 13 0.87 -0.34 -13.89
N CYS A 14 2.20 -0.22 -13.96
CA CYS A 14 2.88 0.78 -14.79
C CYS A 14 2.59 0.64 -16.29
N GLN A 15 2.18 -0.55 -16.76
CA GLN A 15 1.80 -0.76 -18.16
C GLN A 15 0.44 -0.17 -18.52
N VAL A 16 -0.43 0.09 -17.53
CA VAL A 16 -1.84 0.43 -17.75
C VAL A 16 -2.33 1.65 -16.98
N ILE A 17 -1.62 2.09 -15.94
CA ILE A 17 -1.95 3.27 -15.13
C ILE A 17 -0.72 4.21 -15.13
N PRO A 18 -0.88 5.53 -15.40
CA PRO A 18 0.22 6.48 -15.35
C PRO A 18 0.97 6.44 -14.02
N GLY A 19 2.26 6.08 -14.06
CA GLY A 19 3.09 5.93 -12.86
C GLY A 19 2.68 4.76 -11.95
N GLY A 20 1.87 3.82 -12.44
CA GLY A 20 1.41 2.63 -11.72
C GLY A 20 0.39 2.89 -10.61
N VAL A 21 -0.14 4.11 -10.47
CA VAL A 21 -0.99 4.49 -9.33
C VAL A 21 -2.12 5.45 -9.69
N ASN A 22 -3.24 5.36 -8.95
CA ASN A 22 -4.41 6.23 -9.11
C ASN A 22 -4.33 7.55 -8.31
N SER A 23 -3.27 7.77 -7.54
CA SER A 23 -3.00 9.03 -6.85
C SER A 23 -1.48 9.20 -6.70
N PRO A 24 -0.88 10.36 -7.06
CA PRO A 24 0.57 10.50 -7.23
C PRO A 24 1.42 10.08 -6.02
N VAL A 25 0.97 10.40 -4.80
CA VAL A 25 1.71 10.09 -3.57
C VAL A 25 1.93 8.59 -3.38
N ARG A 26 1.03 7.76 -3.94
CA ARG A 26 1.11 6.30 -3.84
C ARG A 26 2.26 5.72 -4.65
N ALA A 27 2.91 6.47 -5.54
CA ALA A 27 4.08 5.98 -6.28
C ALA A 27 5.37 6.04 -5.47
N CYS A 28 5.34 6.54 -4.23
CA CYS A 28 6.49 6.58 -3.30
C CYS A 28 7.77 7.27 -3.85
N ARG A 29 7.65 8.07 -4.91
CA ARG A 29 8.79 8.72 -5.59
C ARG A 29 9.62 9.62 -4.66
N SER A 30 8.97 10.34 -3.74
CA SER A 30 9.64 11.26 -2.81
C SER A 30 10.50 10.58 -1.76
N VAL A 31 10.29 9.28 -1.52
CA VAL A 31 11.01 8.48 -0.53
C VAL A 31 11.90 7.41 -1.16
N GLY A 32 11.96 7.36 -2.50
CA GLY A 32 12.88 6.48 -3.23
C GLY A 32 12.61 4.99 -3.08
N CYS A 33 11.38 4.58 -2.76
CA CYS A 33 11.00 3.17 -2.68
C CYS A 33 9.87 2.83 -3.66
N GLU A 34 9.74 1.54 -3.98
CA GLU A 34 8.56 1.04 -4.66
C GLU A 34 7.37 0.96 -3.70
N PRO A 35 6.14 1.12 -4.20
CA PRO A 35 4.95 1.08 -3.36
C PRO A 35 4.59 -0.33 -2.92
N LEU A 36 3.99 -0.41 -1.73
CA LEU A 36 3.37 -1.64 -1.23
C LEU A 36 1.98 -1.79 -1.83
N PHE A 37 1.65 -3.02 -2.25
CA PHE A 37 0.28 -3.40 -2.58
C PHE A 37 -0.36 -4.00 -1.32
N ILE A 38 -1.41 -3.35 -0.80
CA ILE A 38 -2.06 -3.76 0.46
C ILE A 38 -3.19 -4.75 0.17
N SER A 39 -3.17 -5.90 0.85
CA SER A 39 -4.15 -6.98 0.67
C SER A 39 -5.29 -6.91 1.69
N SER A 40 -4.99 -6.52 2.95
CA SER A 40 -5.97 -6.38 4.01
C SER A 40 -5.55 -5.35 5.06
N ALA A 41 -6.51 -4.91 5.86
CA ALA A 41 -6.29 -3.97 6.97
C ALA A 41 -7.32 -4.20 8.08
N GLN A 42 -6.88 -4.19 9.34
CA GLN A 42 -7.74 -4.38 10.51
C GLN A 42 -7.17 -3.59 11.70
N GLY A 43 -8.01 -2.80 12.37
CA GLY A 43 -7.58 -1.97 13.49
C GLY A 43 -6.47 -1.00 13.08
N ALA A 44 -5.33 -1.07 13.76
CA ALA A 44 -4.16 -0.22 13.47
C ALA A 44 -3.12 -0.89 12.56
N ARG A 45 -3.44 -2.01 11.90
CA ARG A 45 -2.51 -2.78 11.07
C ARG A 45 -2.96 -2.92 9.63
N VAL A 46 -1.99 -2.95 8.73
CA VAL A 46 -2.16 -3.30 7.31
C VAL A 46 -1.24 -4.46 6.95
N THR A 47 -1.69 -5.31 6.04
CA THR A 47 -0.93 -6.44 5.52
C THR A 47 -0.74 -6.27 4.02
N ASP A 48 0.51 -6.32 3.53
CA ASP A 48 0.78 -6.28 2.10
C ASP A 48 0.48 -7.63 1.41
N VAL A 49 0.55 -7.67 0.08
CA VAL A 49 0.35 -8.89 -0.72
C VAL A 49 1.45 -9.95 -0.51
N ASP A 50 2.59 -9.55 0.08
CA ASP A 50 3.70 -10.44 0.42
C ASP A 50 3.57 -11.03 1.84
N GLY A 51 2.54 -10.64 2.59
CA GLY A 51 2.25 -11.11 3.94
C GLY A 51 3.00 -10.36 5.04
N ASN A 52 3.64 -9.22 4.75
CA ASN A 52 4.25 -8.41 5.79
C ASN A 52 3.18 -7.54 6.48
N GLU A 53 3.23 -7.50 7.81
CA GLU A 53 2.37 -6.64 8.62
C GLU A 53 3.10 -5.35 9.03
N TYR A 54 2.34 -4.25 9.03
CA TYR A 54 2.82 -2.93 9.42
C TYR A 54 1.85 -2.29 10.41
N ILE A 55 2.37 -1.50 11.36
CA ILE A 55 1.56 -0.53 12.08
C ILE A 55 1.28 0.62 11.12
N ASP A 56 -0.01 0.90 10.86
CA ASP A 56 -0.40 1.90 9.87
C ASP A 56 -0.56 3.28 10.51
N PHE A 57 0.34 4.19 10.15
CA PHE A 57 0.24 5.62 10.46
C PHE A 57 -0.26 6.46 9.28
N VAL A 58 -0.44 5.87 8.10
CA VAL A 58 -1.05 6.53 6.94
C VAL A 58 -2.57 6.59 7.11
N CYS A 59 -3.18 5.55 7.69
CA CYS A 59 -4.59 5.51 8.07
C CYS A 59 -5.54 5.90 6.92
N SER A 60 -5.23 5.43 5.70
CA SER A 60 -5.92 5.81 4.46
C SER A 60 -6.02 7.33 4.23
N TRP A 61 -5.02 8.08 4.69
CA TRP A 61 -4.97 9.55 4.63
C TRP A 61 -6.01 10.24 5.54
N GLY A 62 -6.48 9.57 6.60
CA GLY A 62 -7.36 10.16 7.61
C GLY A 62 -8.64 9.38 7.97
N PRO A 63 -9.38 8.74 7.04
CA PRO A 63 -10.69 8.14 7.32
C PRO A 63 -10.69 7.05 8.41
N MET A 64 -9.54 6.42 8.67
CA MET A 64 -9.45 5.25 9.56
C MET A 64 -9.21 5.65 11.02
N ILE A 65 -9.88 6.70 11.52
CA ILE A 65 -9.74 7.16 12.91
C ILE A 65 -10.24 6.12 13.93
N GLY A 66 -11.28 5.35 13.56
CA GLY A 66 -11.75 4.20 14.34
C GLY A 66 -10.95 2.92 14.09
N GLY A 67 -9.88 2.98 13.30
CA GLY A 67 -9.18 1.82 12.78
C GLY A 67 -9.84 1.24 11.52
N HIS A 68 -9.06 0.45 10.78
CA HIS A 68 -9.53 -0.26 9.60
C HIS A 68 -10.55 -1.35 9.97
N ALA A 69 -11.60 -1.49 9.15
CA ALA A 69 -12.62 -2.53 9.30
C ALA A 69 -13.24 -2.59 10.72
N HIS A 70 -13.56 -1.43 11.30
CA HIS A 70 -14.26 -1.36 12.58
C HIS A 70 -15.64 -2.04 12.49
N PRO A 71 -16.07 -2.83 13.50
CA PRO A 71 -17.38 -3.47 13.54
C PRO A 71 -18.57 -2.50 13.50
#